data_AF-A0A1U7IF79-F1
#
_entry.id   AF-A0A1U7IF79-F1
#
_cell.length_a   1.000
_cell.length_b   1.000
_cell.length_c   1.000
_cell.angle_alpha   90.00
_cell.angle_beta   90.00
_cell.angle_gamma   90.00
#
_symmetry.space_group_name_H-M   'P 1'
#
loop_
_entity.id
_entity.type
_entity.pdbx_description
1 polymer ?
#
loop_
_entity_poly.entity_id
_entity_poly.type
_entity_poly.pdbx_seq_one_letter_code
_entity_poly.pdbx_strand_id
1 'polypeptide(L)'
;MEKITELTKPLIVGQNYRVPCVKSSAVNWTDRTIPVLGDFHWDTEIIGFPDEHIHIDFRFISRAEFRRLYHLSGISPFAQVISKEFVEFETWEIRRCNRPMPKFPEQTPELHIT
;
A
#
# COMPACT_ATOMS: atom_id res chain seq x y z
N MET A 1 -8.55 -17.34 10.20
CA MET A 1 -8.31 -16.34 9.14
C MET A 1 -6.82 -16.09 9.09
N GLU A 2 -6.18 -16.28 7.94
CA GLU A 2 -4.73 -16.17 7.78
C GLU A 2 -4.28 -14.69 7.78
N LYS A 3 -3.13 -14.39 8.39
CA LYS A 3 -2.47 -13.08 8.30
C LYS A 3 -1.64 -13.00 7.03
N ILE A 4 -1.65 -11.85 6.37
CA ILE A 4 -0.93 -11.70 5.09
C ILE A 4 0.58 -11.91 5.19
N THR A 5 1.18 -11.62 6.35
CA THR A 5 2.61 -11.74 6.60
C THR A 5 3.07 -13.18 6.87
N GLU A 6 2.13 -14.10 7.08
CA GLU A 6 2.40 -15.51 7.40
C GLU A 6 2.07 -16.43 6.21
N LEU A 7 1.74 -15.86 5.05
CA LEU A 7 1.36 -16.62 3.86
C LEU A 7 2.56 -17.24 3.16
N THR A 8 2.47 -18.54 2.88
CA THR A 8 3.44 -19.28 2.06
C THR A 8 3.00 -19.43 0.61
N LYS A 9 1.77 -19.00 0.27
CA LYS A 9 1.17 -19.05 -1.06
C LYS A 9 0.68 -17.65 -1.47
N PRO A 10 0.59 -17.36 -2.77
CA PRO A 10 -0.02 -16.12 -3.24
C PRO A 10 -1.45 -15.94 -2.73
N LEU A 11 -1.87 -14.69 -2.54
CA LEU A 11 -3.24 -14.35 -2.19
C LEU A 11 -4.23 -14.83 -3.26
N ILE A 12 -5.36 -15.37 -2.82
CA ILE A 12 -6.46 -15.79 -3.68
C ILE A 12 -7.47 -14.65 -3.74
N VAL A 13 -7.77 -14.19 -4.96
CA VAL A 13 -8.79 -13.15 -5.19
C VAL A 13 -10.15 -13.65 -4.69
N GLY A 14 -10.82 -12.81 -3.92
CA GLY A 14 -12.12 -13.11 -3.32
C GLY A 14 -12.05 -13.67 -1.90
N GLN A 15 -10.88 -14.08 -1.41
CA GLN A 15 -10.72 -14.54 -0.03
C GLN A 15 -10.47 -13.38 0.93
N ASN A 16 -10.76 -13.64 2.21
CA ASN A 16 -10.52 -12.70 3.31
C ASN A 16 -9.19 -13.02 4.00
N TYR A 17 -8.50 -11.98 4.44
CA TYR A 17 -7.22 -12.08 5.16
C TYR A 17 -7.19 -11.08 6.30
N ARG A 18 -6.39 -11.33 7.33
CA ARG A 18 -6.03 -10.31 8.33
C ARG A 18 -4.89 -9.46 7.77
N VAL A 19 -5.16 -8.18 7.54
CA VAL A 19 -4.29 -7.22 6.86
C VAL A 19 -3.94 -6.08 7.81
N PRO A 20 -2.68 -5.64 7.87
CA PRO A 20 -2.34 -4.43 8.61
C PRO A 20 -3.01 -3.23 7.95
N CYS A 21 -3.59 -2.36 8.76
CA CYS A 21 -4.29 -1.17 8.32
C CYS A 21 -3.90 0.01 9.21
N VAL A 22 -3.88 1.21 8.63
CA VAL A 22 -3.57 2.45 9.36
C VAL A 22 -4.75 3.42 9.29
N LYS A 23 -4.95 4.22 10.32
CA LYS A 23 -5.74 5.45 10.22
C LYS A 23 -4.80 6.61 9.94
N SER A 24 -5.14 7.48 9.00
CA SER A 24 -4.31 8.62 8.63
C SER A 24 -5.12 9.91 8.53
N SER A 25 -4.52 11.00 8.98
CA SER A 25 -5.07 12.36 8.90
C SER A 25 -4.84 13.01 7.52
N ALA A 26 -3.80 12.60 6.79
CA ALA A 26 -3.46 13.15 5.47
C ALA A 26 -4.39 12.66 4.36
N VAL A 27 -4.91 11.45 4.49
CA VAL A 27 -5.81 10.85 3.50
C VAL A 27 -7.23 10.98 4.05
N ASN A 28 -8.05 11.82 3.42
CA ASN A 28 -9.42 12.08 3.86
C ASN A 28 -10.37 10.89 3.54
N TRP A 29 -10.05 9.71 4.04
CA TRP A 29 -10.94 8.56 4.20
C TRP A 29 -11.53 8.65 5.61
N THR A 30 -12.41 9.64 5.78
CA THR A 30 -12.88 10.15 7.07
C THR A 30 -13.22 9.09 8.11
N ASP A 31 -13.63 7.89 7.71
CA ASP A 31 -14.14 6.87 8.65
C ASP A 31 -13.57 5.46 8.44
N ARG A 32 -12.49 5.30 7.66
CA ARG A 32 -11.93 3.97 7.38
C ARG A 32 -10.43 3.91 7.59
N THR A 33 -9.96 2.75 8.02
CA THR A 33 -8.54 2.41 8.01
C THR A 33 -8.12 1.96 6.61
N ILE A 34 -6.85 2.17 6.30
CA ILE A 34 -6.23 2.01 4.99
C ILE A 34 -5.35 0.77 5.04
N PRO A 35 -5.56 -0.26 4.21
CA PRO A 35 -4.70 -1.43 4.20
C PRO A 35 -3.32 -1.04 3.68
N VAL A 36 -2.27 -1.55 4.33
CA VAL A 36 -0.88 -1.20 4.04
C VAL A 36 -0.04 -2.44 3.76
N LEU A 37 1.10 -2.24 3.09
CA LEU A 37 2.04 -3.28 2.69
C LEU A 37 3.39 -3.06 3.37
N GLY A 38 3.88 -4.11 4.04
CA GLY A 38 5.20 -4.13 4.67
C GLY A 38 5.29 -3.23 5.90
N ASP A 39 6.51 -2.91 6.28
CA ASP A 39 6.83 -2.00 7.37
C ASP A 39 7.11 -0.59 6.82
N PHE A 40 7.15 0.40 7.72
CA PHE A 40 7.65 1.73 7.39
C PHE A 40 9.10 1.67 6.92
N HIS A 41 9.45 2.47 5.92
CA HIS A 41 10.78 2.53 5.33
C HIS A 41 11.08 3.92 4.77
N TRP A 42 12.34 4.11 4.38
CA TRP A 42 12.86 5.33 3.77
C TRP A 42 13.33 5.00 2.36
N ASP A 43 12.94 5.81 1.38
CA ASP A 43 13.45 5.74 0.01
C ASP A 43 14.35 6.95 -0.33
N THR A 44 14.90 7.61 0.69
CA THR A 44 15.70 8.82 0.53
C THR A 44 16.94 8.59 -0.34
N GLU A 45 17.62 7.46 -0.15
CA GLU A 45 18.82 7.11 -0.93
C GLU A 45 18.50 6.59 -2.34
N ILE A 46 17.25 6.15 -2.59
CA ILE A 46 16.85 5.51 -3.86
C ILE A 46 16.24 6.53 -4.82
N ILE A 47 15.29 7.34 -4.33
CA ILE A 47 14.51 8.28 -5.15
C ILE A 47 14.44 9.69 -4.54
N GLY A 48 15.17 9.95 -3.45
CA GLY A 48 15.16 11.25 -2.79
C GLY A 48 13.87 11.56 -2.03
N PHE A 49 13.03 10.55 -1.73
CA PHE A 49 11.83 10.78 -0.93
C PHE A 49 12.23 10.99 0.53
N PRO A 50 11.96 12.16 1.12
CA PRO A 50 12.60 12.56 2.37
C PRO A 50 11.92 12.00 3.62
N ASP A 51 10.72 11.41 3.49
CA ASP A 51 9.89 11.04 4.64
C ASP A 51 9.80 9.51 4.81
N GLU A 52 9.81 9.07 6.07
CA GLU A 52 9.47 7.69 6.42
C GLU A 52 8.01 7.41 6.07
N HIS A 53 7.76 6.35 5.31
CA HIS A 53 6.42 6.09 4.79
C HIS A 53 6.12 4.60 4.65
N ILE A 54 4.84 4.30 4.40
CA ILE A 54 4.34 2.95 4.16
C ILE A 54 3.45 2.93 2.91
N HIS A 55 3.51 1.84 2.14
CA HIS A 55 2.72 1.71 0.91
C HIS A 55 1.31 1.23 1.19
N ILE A 56 0.33 1.75 0.45
CA ILE A 56 -1.05 1.29 0.48
C ILE A 56 -1.15 -0.05 -0.27
N ASP A 57 -1.77 -1.04 0.35
CA ASP A 57 -2.00 -2.33 -0.29
C ASP A 57 -3.26 -2.31 -1.17
N PHE A 58 -3.05 -2.05 -2.46
CA PHE A 58 -4.13 -1.98 -3.45
C PHE A 58 -4.91 -3.26 -3.65
N ARG A 59 -4.40 -4.40 -3.18
CA ARG A 59 -5.13 -5.67 -3.24
C ARG A 59 -6.39 -5.63 -2.39
N PHE A 60 -6.40 -4.83 -1.33
CA PHE A 60 -7.47 -4.80 -0.32
C PHE A 60 -8.38 -3.58 -0.37
N ILE A 61 -8.21 -2.71 -1.37
CA ILE A 61 -9.10 -1.56 -1.59
C ILE A 61 -10.03 -1.81 -2.77
N SER A 62 -11.25 -1.29 -2.66
CA SER A 62 -12.26 -1.37 -3.72
C SER A 62 -11.87 -0.57 -4.96
N ARG A 63 -12.55 -0.82 -6.07
CA ARG A 63 -12.36 -0.04 -7.31
C ARG A 63 -12.72 1.44 -7.11
N ALA A 64 -13.71 1.74 -6.28
CA ALA A 64 -14.12 3.10 -5.97
C ALA A 64 -13.05 3.83 -5.13
N GLU A 65 -12.51 3.18 -4.10
CA GLU A 65 -11.40 3.72 -3.29
C GLU A 65 -10.14 3.93 -4.14
N PHE A 66 -9.80 2.96 -4.99
CA PHE A 66 -8.67 3.09 -5.92
C PHE A 66 -8.85 4.29 -6.87
N ARG A 67 -10.04 4.46 -7.46
CA ARG A 67 -10.33 5.63 -8.29
C ARG A 67 -10.19 6.93 -7.51
N ARG A 68 -10.70 6.98 -6.28
CA ARG A 68 -10.57 8.16 -5.42
C ARG A 68 -9.11 8.51 -5.15
N LEU A 69 -8.26 7.53 -4.82
CA LEU A 69 -6.82 7.75 -4.64
C LEU A 69 -6.18 8.30 -5.92
N TYR A 70 -6.49 7.67 -7.07
CA TYR A 70 -5.93 8.07 -8.36
C TYR A 70 -6.33 9.50 -8.80
N HIS A 71 -7.53 9.96 -8.42
CA HIS A 71 -7.97 11.32 -8.75
C HIS A 71 -7.37 12.36 -7.80
N LEU A 72 -7.16 12.02 -6.54
CA LEU A 72 -6.51 12.90 -5.56
C LEU A 72 -5.00 13.03 -5.80
N SER A 73 -4.39 11.99 -6.37
CA SER A 73 -2.94 11.90 -6.55
C SER A 73 -2.36 12.64 -7.74
N GLY A 74 -3.18 13.08 -8.69
CA GLY A 74 -2.73 13.87 -9.84
C GLY A 74 -1.59 13.26 -10.67
N ILE A 75 -1.45 11.93 -10.72
CA ILE A 75 -0.37 11.19 -11.45
C ILE A 75 1.00 11.18 -10.70
N SER A 76 1.04 11.37 -9.38
CA SER A 76 2.28 11.16 -8.63
C SER A 76 2.41 9.72 -8.11
N PRO A 77 3.53 9.01 -8.39
CA PRO A 77 3.81 7.70 -7.78
C PRO A 77 3.88 7.76 -6.24
N PHE A 78 4.14 8.94 -5.67
CA PHE A 78 4.16 9.19 -4.22
C PHE A 78 2.77 9.17 -3.57
N ALA A 79 1.69 9.18 -4.33
CA ALA A 79 0.36 9.15 -3.74
C ALA A 79 -0.14 7.75 -3.38
N GLN A 80 0.75 6.76 -3.44
CA GLN A 80 0.50 5.38 -2.99
C GLN A 80 1.07 5.12 -1.61
N VAL A 81 1.61 6.15 -0.95
CA VAL A 81 2.22 6.04 0.38
C VAL A 81 1.52 6.90 1.40
N ILE A 82 1.71 6.54 2.67
CA ILE A 82 1.29 7.32 3.83
C ILE A 82 2.54 7.61 4.64
N SER A 83 2.91 8.89 4.78
CA SER A 83 4.02 9.28 5.64
C SER A 83 3.67 8.98 7.09
N LYS A 84 4.66 8.49 7.85
CA LYS A 84 4.49 8.06 9.24
C LYS A 84 3.97 9.17 10.15
N GLU A 85 4.35 10.41 9.89
CA GLU A 85 3.88 11.58 10.64
C GLU A 85 2.35 11.78 10.56
N PHE A 86 1.69 11.24 9.53
CA PHE A 86 0.25 11.34 9.36
C PHE A 86 -0.50 10.11 9.83
N VAL A 87 0.16 9.13 10.45
CA VAL A 87 -0.47 7.92 10.96
C VAL A 87 -0.93 8.13 12.41
N GLU A 88 -2.23 7.96 12.63
CA GLU A 88 -2.85 8.14 13.95
C GLU A 88 -2.75 6.86 14.78
N PHE A 89 -3.02 5.70 14.16
CA PHE A 89 -2.88 4.39 14.78
C PHE A 89 -2.84 3.26 13.75
N GLU A 90 -2.35 2.10 14.20
CA GLU A 90 -2.31 0.86 13.45
C GLU A 90 -3.32 -0.16 13.98
N THR A 91 -3.86 -0.99 13.10
CA THR A 91 -4.78 -2.07 13.45
C THR A 91 -4.66 -3.23 12.47
N TRP A 92 -5.23 -4.38 12.85
CA TRP A 92 -5.33 -5.55 11.99
C TRP A 92 -6.79 -5.84 11.67
N GLU A 93 -7.17 -5.71 10.41
CA GLU A 93 -8.55 -5.89 9.97
C GLU A 93 -8.72 -7.02 8.98
N ILE A 94 -9.95 -7.55 8.94
CA ILE A 94 -10.33 -8.55 7.95
C ILE A 94 -10.68 -7.81 6.65
N ARG A 95 -9.91 -8.05 5.58
CA ARG A 95 -10.15 -7.45 4.27
C ARG A 95 -10.22 -8.53 3.19
N ARG A 96 -11.11 -8.30 2.22
CA ARG A 96 -11.24 -9.15 1.03
C ARG A 96 -10.19 -8.76 0.00
N CYS A 97 -9.44 -9.73 -0.50
CA CYS A 97 -8.56 -9.53 -1.65
C CYS A 97 -9.42 -9.27 -2.90
N ASN A 98 -9.34 -8.07 -3.45
CA ASN A 98 -10.15 -7.62 -4.59
C ASN A 98 -9.47 -7.82 -5.94
N ARG A 99 -8.14 -7.98 -5.96
CA ARG A 99 -7.33 -8.06 -7.18
C ARG A 99 -5.99 -8.75 -6.90
N PRO A 100 -5.34 -9.34 -7.91
CA PRO A 100 -3.98 -9.84 -7.76
C PRO A 100 -3.01 -8.70 -7.43
N MET A 101 -1.83 -9.05 -6.90
CA MET A 101 -0.74 -8.09 -6.78
C MET A 101 -0.45 -7.50 -8.18
N PRO A 102 -0.28 -6.17 -8.31
CA PRO A 102 0.19 -5.60 -9.56
C PRO A 102 1.50 -6.28 -9.95
N LYS A 103 1.64 -6.68 -11.22
CA LYS A 103 2.96 -6.97 -11.75
C LYS A 103 3.68 -5.63 -11.80
N PHE A 104 4.62 -5.41 -10.89
CA PHE A 104 5.61 -4.37 -11.13
C PHE A 104 6.29 -4.70 -12.46
N PRO A 105 6.60 -3.72 -13.32
CA PRO A 105 7.49 -4.00 -14.44
C PRO A 105 8.72 -4.66 -13.82
N GLU A 106 9.06 -5.85 -14.30
CA GLU A 106 10.31 -6.51 -13.90
C GLU A 106 11.39 -5.44 -14.03
N GLN A 107 12.07 -5.13 -12.93
CA GLN A 107 13.24 -4.27 -12.98
C GLN A 107 14.17 -4.92 -13.99
N THR A 108 14.21 -4.42 -15.23
CA THR A 108 15.19 -4.87 -16.22
C THR A 108 16.54 -4.60 -15.58
N PRO A 109 17.30 -5.64 -15.20
CA PRO A 109 18.56 -5.46 -14.53
C PRO A 109 19.60 -5.17 -15.59
N GLU A 110 19.57 -3.99 -16.21
CA GLU A 110 20.56 -3.59 -17.22
C GLU A 110 20.54 -2.07 -17.46
N LEU A 111 20.88 -1.31 -16.41
CA LEU A 111 21.59 -0.04 -16.60
C LEU A 111 23.09 -0.36 -16.53
N HIS A 112 23.60 -0.96 -17.61
CA HIS A 112 25.03 -0.85 -17.90
C HIS A 112 25.31 0.61 -18.27
N ILE A 113 25.74 1.38 -17.27
CA ILE A 113 26.47 2.62 -17.52
C ILE A 113 27.77 2.19 -18.21
N THR A 114 27.84 2.46 -19.51
CA THR A 114 29.07 2.40 -20.31
C THR A 114 29.64 3.79 -20.46
#